data_AF-A0A4Q3R7R9-F1
#
_entry.id   AF-A0A4Q3R7R9-F1
#
_cell.length_a   1.000
_cell.length_b   1.000
_cell.length_c   1.000
_cell.angle_alpha   90.00
_cell.angle_beta   90.00
_cell.angle_gamma   90.00
#
_symmetry.space_group_name_H-M   'P 1'
#
loop_
_entity.id
_entity.type
_entity.pdbx_description
1 polymer ?
#
loop_
_entity_poly.entity_id
_entity_poly.type
_entity_poly.pdbx_seq_one_letter_code
_entity_poly.pdbx_strand_id
1 'polypeptide(L)'
;MAQTIIVGGGIIGLCSAYFLQKEGHHVTVIDRDDITDGCSFGNMGYMSPSHFVPLASPGIIAEGFKYMLSSSSPFFIKPRLNLDLMQWAWHFFKNSTAANVQRSAPHLNNILQLSRQLIDDMRPVLGDGFDMETKGCFMMCKQPKTLEHEFHLADDAEKLGLQVERLDRAGV
;
A
#
# COMPACT_ATOMS: atom_id res chain seq x y z
N MET A 1 -19.17 25.94 -3.36
CA MET A 1 -18.49 25.57 -4.63
C MET A 1 -17.17 26.31 -4.70
N ALA A 2 -16.06 25.59 -4.85
CA ALA A 2 -14.72 26.16 -4.91
C ALA A 2 -14.04 25.77 -6.23
N GLN A 3 -13.11 26.62 -6.70
CA GLN A 3 -12.20 26.31 -7.80
C GLN A 3 -10.97 25.60 -7.20
N THR A 4 -10.73 24.34 -7.58
CA THR A 4 -9.59 23.57 -7.10
C THR A 4 -8.69 23.15 -8.26
N ILE A 5 -7.39 23.39 -8.12
CA ILE A 5 -6.37 22.92 -9.06
C ILE A 5 -5.66 21.71 -8.44
N ILE A 6 -5.60 20.61 -9.19
CA ILE A 6 -4.84 19.41 -8.83
C ILE A 6 -3.65 19.32 -9.78
N VAL A 7 -2.46 19.15 -9.21
CA VAL A 7 -1.22 18.97 -9.99
C VAL A 7 -0.86 17.48 -9.95
N GLY A 8 -0.92 16.84 -11.11
CA GLY A 8 -0.73 15.40 -11.31
C GLY A 8 -2.05 14.66 -11.60
N GLY A 9 -2.12 14.07 -12.78
CA GLY A 9 -3.20 13.21 -13.29
C GLY A 9 -2.95 11.72 -13.06
N GLY A 10 -2.10 11.35 -12.09
CA GLY A 10 -2.02 9.97 -11.61
C GLY A 10 -3.25 9.56 -10.79
N ILE A 11 -3.32 8.29 -10.39
CA ILE A 11 -4.51 7.70 -9.73
C ILE A 11 -4.96 8.49 -8.49
N ILE A 12 -4.03 8.99 -7.67
CA ILE A 12 -4.34 9.79 -6.48
C ILE A 12 -4.97 11.14 -6.87
N GLY A 13 -4.43 11.79 -7.90
CA GLY A 13 -4.94 13.07 -8.38
C GLY A 13 -6.31 12.93 -9.02
N LEU A 14 -6.51 11.91 -9.86
CA LEU A 14 -7.80 11.64 -10.50
C LEU A 14 -8.88 11.21 -9.50
N CYS A 15 -8.56 10.36 -8.51
CA CYS A 15 -9.50 10.03 -7.43
C CYS A 15 -9.85 11.29 -6.61
N SER A 16 -8.87 12.14 -6.31
CA SER A 16 -9.12 13.41 -5.61
C SER A 16 -10.05 14.32 -6.44
N ALA A 17 -9.80 14.42 -7.74
CA ALA A 17 -10.64 15.18 -8.67
C ALA A 17 -12.07 14.65 -8.70
N TYR A 18 -12.23 13.33 -8.79
CA TYR A 18 -13.52 12.65 -8.81
C TYR A 18 -14.36 12.97 -7.57
N PHE A 19 -13.80 12.82 -6.37
CA PHE A 19 -14.55 13.09 -5.13
C PHE A 19 -14.86 14.57 -4.95
N LEU A 20 -13.93 15.48 -5.28
CA LEU A 20 -14.19 16.92 -5.24
C LEU A 20 -15.28 17.33 -6.24
N GLN A 21 -15.26 16.77 -7.44
CA GLN A 21 -16.30 17.02 -8.44
C GLN A 21 -17.66 16.49 -7.98
N LYS A 22 -17.70 15.31 -7.35
CA LYS A 22 -18.92 14.73 -6.76
C LYS A 22 -19.52 15.59 -5.64
N GLU A 23 -18.67 16.30 -4.89
CA GLU A 23 -19.09 17.30 -3.89
C GLU A 23 -19.50 18.65 -4.49
N GLY A 24 -19.48 18.79 -5.82
CA GLY A 24 -19.91 20.00 -6.52
C GLY A 24 -18.83 21.09 -6.60
N HIS A 25 -17.55 20.72 -6.41
CA HIS A 25 -16.43 21.62 -6.71
C HIS A 25 -16.09 21.59 -8.20
N HIS A 26 -15.52 22.69 -8.69
CA HIS A 26 -14.98 22.75 -10.04
C HIS A 26 -13.48 22.48 -9.99
N VAL A 27 -13.05 21.44 -10.69
CA VAL A 27 -11.69 20.91 -10.59
C VAL A 27 -10.99 21.03 -11.93
N THR A 28 -9.78 21.59 -11.91
CA THR A 28 -8.85 21.54 -13.04
C THR A 28 -7.68 20.63 -12.68
N VAL A 29 -7.46 19.58 -13.46
CA VAL A 29 -6.28 18.71 -13.32
C VAL A 29 -5.22 19.17 -14.31
N ILE A 30 -4.00 19.38 -13.83
CA ILE A 30 -2.83 19.72 -14.64
C ILE A 30 -1.86 18.56 -14.50
N ASP A 31 -1.65 17.81 -15.58
CA ASP A 31 -0.54 16.86 -15.70
C ASP A 31 0.52 17.45 -16.63
N ARG A 32 1.77 17.02 -16.47
CA ARG A 32 2.88 17.41 -17.35
C ARG A 32 2.80 16.68 -18.69
N ASP A 33 2.32 15.43 -18.66
CA ASP A 33 2.29 14.50 -19.76
C ASP A 33 0.80 14.19 -20.12
N ASP A 34 0.56 13.24 -21.03
CA ASP A 34 -0.78 12.89 -21.54
C ASP A 34 -1.48 11.78 -20.73
N ILE A 35 -0.97 11.47 -19.53
CA ILE A 35 -1.49 10.43 -18.63
C ILE A 35 -1.34 9.01 -19.22
N THR A 36 -0.47 8.82 -20.22
CA THR A 36 -0.16 7.50 -20.80
C THR A 36 1.14 6.88 -20.26
N ASP A 37 1.76 7.50 -19.26
CA ASP A 37 3.00 7.03 -18.63
C ASP A 37 3.02 7.34 -17.11
N GLY A 38 4.00 6.79 -16.40
CA GLY A 38 4.26 7.03 -14.98
C GLY A 38 3.78 5.90 -14.06
N CYS A 39 3.93 6.11 -12.75
CA CYS A 39 3.69 5.08 -11.74
C CYS A 39 2.24 4.55 -11.74
N SER A 40 1.27 5.37 -12.13
CA SER A 40 -0.14 4.95 -12.21
C SER A 40 -0.46 4.20 -13.50
N PHE A 41 0.33 4.38 -14.58
CA PHE A 41 0.14 3.63 -15.82
C PHE A 41 0.81 2.24 -15.73
N GLY A 42 2.06 2.18 -15.26
CA GLY A 42 2.85 0.95 -15.15
C GLY A 42 2.79 0.26 -13.79
N ASN A 43 1.59 -0.05 -13.27
CA ASN A 43 1.44 -0.75 -11.98
C ASN A 43 0.77 -2.14 -12.14
N MET A 44 0.72 -2.92 -11.05
CA MET A 44 0.21 -4.30 -11.06
C MET A 44 -1.33 -4.40 -11.19
N GLY A 45 -2.06 -3.29 -11.12
CA GLY A 45 -3.52 -3.28 -11.08
C GLY A 45 -4.09 -3.91 -9.80
N TYR A 46 -3.28 -3.97 -8.74
CA TYR A 46 -3.61 -4.69 -7.50
C TYR A 46 -4.07 -3.74 -6.40
N MET A 47 -5.30 -3.94 -5.96
CA MET A 47 -5.86 -3.25 -4.80
C MET A 47 -5.67 -4.12 -3.57
N SER A 48 -4.71 -3.74 -2.72
CA SER A 48 -4.37 -4.52 -1.53
C SER A 48 -5.42 -4.39 -0.42
N PRO A 49 -6.00 -5.51 0.08
CA PRO A 49 -6.80 -5.51 1.30
C PRO A 49 -5.98 -5.80 2.57
N SER A 50 -4.72 -6.24 2.45
CA SER A 50 -3.97 -6.90 3.55
C SER A 50 -2.71 -6.16 4.03
N HIS A 51 -2.36 -5.00 3.46
CA HIS A 51 -1.19 -4.21 3.89
C HIS A 51 -1.47 -3.38 5.16
N PHE A 52 -2.02 -4.02 6.20
CA PHE A 52 -2.30 -3.40 7.50
C PHE A 52 -1.08 -3.33 8.41
N VAL A 53 0.02 -4.02 8.08
CA VAL A 53 1.29 -3.89 8.80
C VAL A 53 2.00 -2.61 8.33
N PRO A 54 2.32 -1.66 9.23
CA PRO A 54 3.02 -0.45 8.85
C PRO A 54 4.45 -0.77 8.39
N LEU A 55 5.01 0.11 7.56
CA LEU A 55 6.41 0.02 7.13
C LEU A 55 7.39 -0.01 8.31
N ALA A 56 7.10 0.74 9.38
CA ALA A 56 7.86 0.70 10.63
C ALA A 56 7.44 -0.50 11.47
N SER A 57 7.96 -1.68 11.15
CA SER A 57 7.68 -2.95 11.82
C SER A 57 8.95 -3.57 12.44
N PRO A 58 8.81 -4.48 13.42
CA PRO A 58 9.96 -5.17 14.00
C PRO A 58 10.82 -5.87 12.94
N GLY A 59 12.14 -5.71 13.03
CA GLY A 59 13.09 -6.36 12.12
C GLY A 59 13.38 -5.63 10.82
N ILE A 60 12.50 -4.69 10.39
CA ILE A 60 12.67 -3.97 9.11
C ILE A 60 13.98 -3.20 9.01
N ILE A 61 14.53 -2.76 10.14
CA ILE A 61 15.78 -1.99 10.19
C ILE A 61 16.97 -2.90 9.90
N ALA A 62 17.00 -4.08 10.52
CA ALA A 62 18.05 -5.07 10.26
C ALA A 62 18.00 -5.55 8.80
N GLU A 63 16.79 -5.69 8.26
CA GLU A 63 16.57 -6.00 6.85
C GLU A 63 17.01 -4.85 5.93
N GLY A 64 16.65 -3.61 6.27
CA GLY A 64 17.07 -2.41 5.56
C GLY A 64 18.60 -2.25 5.49
N PHE A 65 19.32 -2.55 6.57
CA PHE A 65 20.78 -2.59 6.55
C PHE A 65 21.32 -3.69 5.63
N LYS A 66 20.75 -4.89 5.64
CA LYS A 66 21.13 -5.96 4.70
C LYS A 66 20.89 -5.54 3.24
N TYR A 67 19.77 -4.88 2.98
CA TYR A 67 19.42 -4.34 1.67
C TYR A 67 20.40 -3.26 1.20
N MET A 68 20.80 -2.33 2.06
CA MET A 68 21.81 -1.32 1.71
C MET A 68 23.17 -1.91 1.35
N LEU A 69 23.50 -3.12 1.83
CA LEU A 69 24.74 -3.83 1.51
C LEU A 69 24.66 -4.64 0.20
N SER A 70 23.47 -4.75 -0.41
CA SER A 70 23.25 -5.47 -1.66
C SER A 70 23.13 -4.50 -2.84
N SER A 71 23.99 -4.67 -3.85
CA SER A 71 23.95 -3.84 -5.07
C SER A 71 22.72 -4.09 -5.95
N SER A 72 21.99 -5.19 -5.71
CA SER A 72 20.73 -5.52 -6.41
C SER A 72 19.49 -5.16 -5.58
N SER A 73 19.66 -4.47 -4.46
CA SER A 73 18.54 -4.09 -3.58
C SER A 73 17.73 -2.93 -4.17
N PRO A 74 16.39 -2.97 -4.07
CA PRO A 74 15.55 -1.83 -4.43
C PRO A 74 15.62 -0.67 -3.42
N PHE A 75 16.24 -0.89 -2.25
CA PHE A 75 16.33 0.08 -1.16
C PHE A 75 17.78 0.50 -0.89
N PHE A 76 18.04 1.81 -1.02
CA PHE A 76 19.34 2.43 -0.70
C PHE A 76 19.15 3.83 -0.10
N ILE A 77 19.77 4.08 1.06
CA ILE A 77 19.90 5.42 1.63
C ILE A 77 21.34 5.88 1.44
N LYS A 78 21.55 6.96 0.68
CA LYS A 78 22.88 7.55 0.50
C LYS A 78 23.41 8.03 1.87
N PRO A 79 24.55 7.50 2.37
CA PRO A 79 25.12 7.96 3.63
C PRO A 79 25.49 9.45 3.54
N ARG A 80 24.94 10.25 4.45
CA ARG A 80 25.21 11.69 4.56
C ARG A 80 25.06 12.14 6.01
N LEU A 81 25.95 13.01 6.47
CA LEU A 81 25.86 13.66 7.78
C LEU A 81 24.77 14.74 7.72
N ASN A 82 23.53 14.32 7.90
CA ASN A 82 22.35 15.19 7.87
C ASN A 82 21.54 14.95 9.16
N LEU A 83 21.34 16.01 9.94
CA LEU A 83 20.64 15.95 11.23
C LEU A 83 19.18 15.50 11.06
N ASP A 84 18.47 16.00 10.06
CA ASP A 84 17.08 15.63 9.79
C ASP A 84 16.94 14.14 9.44
N LEU A 85 17.88 13.61 8.65
CA LEU A 85 17.92 12.18 8.31
C LEU A 85 18.15 11.34 9.56
N MET A 86 19.07 11.75 10.45
CA MET A 86 19.32 11.03 11.70
C MET A 86 18.13 11.09 12.66
N GLN A 87 17.45 12.25 12.76
CA GLN A 87 16.23 12.38 13.55
C GLN A 87 15.11 11.50 13.00
N TRP A 88 14.90 11.52 11.68
CA TRP A 88 13.91 10.65 11.03
C TRP A 88 14.23 9.17 11.28
N ALA A 89 15.49 8.76 11.11
CA ALA A 89 15.94 7.38 11.35
C ALA A 89 15.72 6.97 12.81
N TRP A 90 15.97 7.87 13.77
CA TRP A 90 15.69 7.63 15.18
C TRP A 90 14.20 7.45 15.46
N HIS A 91 13.35 8.31 14.88
CA HIS A 91 11.89 8.16 15.00
C HIS A 91 11.39 6.87 14.34
N PHE A 92 11.90 6.53 13.16
CA PHE A 92 11.58 5.28 12.48
C PHE A 92 11.99 4.07 13.34
N PHE A 93 13.20 4.10 13.92
CA PHE A 93 13.68 3.08 14.84
C PHE A 93 12.77 2.92 16.05
N LYS A 94 12.46 4.02 16.74
CA LYS A 94 11.63 4.01 17.94
C LYS A 94 10.20 3.48 17.67
N ASN A 95 9.67 3.69 16.47
CA ASN A 95 8.32 3.26 16.09
C ASN A 95 8.27 1.84 15.48
N SER A 96 9.42 1.23 15.17
CA SER A 96 9.51 -0.12 14.58
C SER A 96 9.33 -1.22 15.64
N THR A 97 8.18 -1.24 16.32
CA THR A 97 7.89 -2.15 17.45
C THR A 97 6.59 -2.91 17.25
N ALA A 98 6.48 -4.11 17.85
CA ALA A 98 5.29 -4.95 17.73
C ALA A 98 4.05 -4.26 18.33
N ALA A 99 4.23 -3.52 19.43
CA ALA A 99 3.17 -2.73 20.04
C ALA A 99 2.62 -1.65 19.09
N ASN A 100 3.50 -0.99 18.33
CA ASN A 100 3.07 0.01 17.34
C ASN A 100 2.33 -0.63 16.16
N VAL A 101 2.78 -1.81 15.69
CA VAL A 101 2.07 -2.60 14.68
C VAL A 101 0.66 -2.96 15.17
N GLN A 102 0.54 -3.56 16.36
CA GLN A 102 -0.75 -3.93 16.93
C GLN A 102 -1.71 -2.74 17.10
N ARG A 103 -1.17 -1.57 17.48
CA ARG A 103 -1.95 -0.34 17.62
C ARG A 103 -2.42 0.21 16.27
N SER A 104 -1.58 0.18 15.25
CA SER A 104 -1.85 0.83 13.96
C SER A 104 -2.62 -0.06 12.98
N ALA A 105 -2.44 -1.38 13.06
CA ALA A 105 -3.01 -2.34 12.12
C ALA A 105 -4.53 -2.24 11.95
N PRO A 106 -5.36 -2.11 13.02
CA PRO A 106 -6.80 -1.96 12.85
C PRO A 106 -7.17 -0.69 12.08
N HIS A 107 -6.47 0.42 12.33
CA HIS A 107 -6.73 1.69 11.63
C HIS A 107 -6.31 1.63 10.17
N LEU A 108 -5.17 1.01 9.88
CA LEU A 108 -4.72 0.80 8.50
C LEU A 108 -5.69 -0.13 7.75
N ASN A 109 -6.13 -1.22 8.37
CA ASN A 109 -7.14 -2.10 7.78
C ASN A 109 -8.44 -1.33 7.48
N ASN A 110 -8.92 -0.47 8.38
CA ASN A 110 -10.11 0.34 8.12
C ASN A 110 -9.96 1.25 6.91
N ILE A 111 -8.78 1.85 6.70
CA ILE A 111 -8.50 2.67 5.51
C ILE A 111 -8.50 1.80 4.25
N LEU A 112 -7.92 0.59 4.31
CA LEU A 112 -7.90 -0.34 3.18
C LEU A 112 -9.32 -0.80 2.81
N GLN A 113 -10.15 -1.16 3.78
CA GLN A 113 -11.54 -1.55 3.54
C GLN A 113 -12.37 -0.39 2.99
N LEU A 114 -12.18 0.82 3.52
CA LEU A 114 -12.82 2.02 2.99
C LEU A 114 -12.40 2.27 1.54
N SER A 115 -11.10 2.19 1.24
CA SER A 115 -10.60 2.37 -0.12
C SER A 115 -11.23 1.35 -1.08
N ARG A 116 -11.32 0.08 -0.67
CA ARG A 116 -11.97 -0.98 -1.46
C ARG A 116 -13.43 -0.66 -1.74
N GLN A 117 -14.19 -0.29 -0.70
CA GLN A 117 -15.60 0.05 -0.84
C GLN A 117 -15.81 1.24 -1.80
N LEU A 118 -14.97 2.28 -1.68
CA LEU A 118 -15.05 3.44 -2.58
C LEU A 118 -14.80 3.08 -4.04
N ILE A 119 -13.92 2.11 -4.32
CA ILE A 119 -13.68 1.63 -5.69
C ILE A 119 -14.87 0.82 -6.19
N ASP A 120 -15.43 -0.05 -5.35
CA ASP A 120 -16.65 -0.80 -5.68
C ASP A 120 -17.81 0.16 -6.00
N ASP A 121 -17.94 1.27 -5.27
CA ASP A 121 -18.92 2.34 -5.53
C ASP A 121 -18.64 3.11 -6.84
N MET A 122 -17.36 3.26 -7.21
CA MET A 122 -16.97 3.92 -8.46
C MET A 122 -17.14 3.03 -9.69
N ARG A 123 -17.06 1.71 -9.54
CA ARG A 123 -17.08 0.74 -10.64
C ARG A 123 -18.26 0.93 -11.60
N PRO A 124 -19.53 1.08 -11.16
CA PRO A 124 -20.65 1.33 -12.07
C PRO A 124 -20.55 2.65 -12.84
N VAL A 125 -19.89 3.66 -12.26
CA VAL A 125 -19.71 4.99 -12.88
C VAL A 125 -18.63 4.95 -13.96
N LEU A 126 -17.58 4.15 -13.74
CA LEU A 126 -16.51 3.95 -14.71
C LEU A 126 -16.93 3.06 -15.89
N GLY A 127 -17.95 2.23 -15.69
CA GLY A 127 -18.54 1.38 -16.73
C GLY A 127 -17.56 0.34 -17.27
N ASP A 128 -17.74 -0.03 -18.54
CA ASP A 128 -17.00 -1.14 -19.18
C ASP A 128 -15.51 -0.85 -19.43
N GLY A 129 -15.04 0.36 -19.10
CA GLY A 129 -13.62 0.72 -19.19
C GLY A 129 -12.79 0.30 -17.98
N PHE A 130 -13.41 -0.26 -16.94
CA PHE A 130 -12.74 -0.63 -15.69
C PHE A 130 -13.03 -2.08 -15.29
N ASP A 131 -12.06 -2.95 -15.56
CA ASP A 131 -12.09 -4.35 -15.16
C ASP A 131 -11.48 -4.56 -13.77
N MET A 132 -12.23 -5.22 -12.89
CA MET A 132 -11.77 -5.56 -11.55
C MET A 132 -12.29 -6.94 -11.13
N GLU A 133 -11.38 -7.77 -10.63
CA GLU A 133 -11.64 -9.12 -10.14
C GLU A 133 -11.42 -9.19 -8.63
N THR A 134 -12.34 -9.84 -7.90
CA THR A 134 -12.30 -9.95 -6.44
C THR A 134 -11.96 -11.38 -6.01
N LYS A 135 -10.85 -11.91 -6.53
CA LYS A 135 -10.40 -13.30 -6.30
C LYS A 135 -9.33 -13.44 -5.20
N GLY A 136 -8.91 -12.33 -4.60
CA GLY A 136 -7.87 -12.32 -3.57
C GLY A 136 -6.45 -12.32 -4.15
N CYS A 137 -5.46 -12.62 -3.29
CA CYS A 137 -4.05 -12.72 -3.65
C CYS A 137 -3.51 -14.08 -3.23
N PHE A 138 -2.70 -14.69 -4.09
CA PHE A 138 -2.04 -15.98 -3.81
C PHE A 138 -0.57 -15.76 -3.49
N MET A 139 -0.14 -16.15 -2.29
CA MET A 139 1.23 -15.96 -1.82
C MET A 139 2.06 -17.22 -2.03
N MET A 140 2.99 -17.18 -2.98
CA MET A 140 3.91 -18.29 -3.25
C MET A 140 5.21 -18.17 -2.45
N CYS A 141 5.46 -19.12 -1.56
CA CYS A 141 6.67 -19.16 -0.75
C CYS A 141 7.66 -20.21 -1.23
N LYS A 142 8.90 -19.81 -1.53
CA LYS A 142 9.98 -20.75 -1.93
C LYS A 142 10.55 -21.53 -0.75
N GLN A 143 10.54 -20.96 0.45
CA GLN A 143 11.17 -21.52 1.65
C GLN A 143 10.13 -21.71 2.76
N PRO A 144 10.21 -22.81 3.55
CA PRO A 144 9.30 -23.04 4.67
C PRO A 144 9.27 -21.88 5.68
N LYS A 145 10.43 -21.27 5.93
CA LYS A 145 10.53 -20.12 6.84
C LYS A 145 9.70 -18.91 6.39
N THR A 146 9.61 -18.66 5.08
CA THR A 146 8.78 -17.58 4.53
C THR A 146 7.30 -17.94 4.66
N LEU A 147 6.94 -19.20 4.43
CA LEU A 147 5.57 -19.67 4.58
C LEU A 147 5.06 -19.52 6.03
N GLU A 148 5.88 -19.88 7.02
CA GLU A 148 5.58 -19.65 8.44
C GLU A 148 5.33 -18.16 8.74
N HIS A 149 6.14 -17.27 8.16
CA HIS A 149 5.93 -15.82 8.32
C HIS A 149 4.60 -15.35 7.71
N GLU A 150 4.26 -15.84 6.51
CA GLU A 150 2.96 -15.55 5.87
C GLU A 150 1.79 -16.13 6.67
N PHE A 151 1.94 -17.29 7.31
CA PHE A 151 0.90 -17.85 8.19
C PHE A 151 0.68 -17.01 9.44
N HIS A 152 1.73 -16.43 10.02
CA HIS A 152 1.53 -15.46 11.11
C HIS A 152 0.81 -14.19 10.64
N LEU A 153 1.11 -13.70 9.43
CA LEU A 153 0.39 -12.58 8.85
C LEU A 153 -1.08 -12.95 8.56
N ALA A 154 -1.34 -14.18 8.10
CA ALA A 154 -2.68 -14.72 7.92
C ALA A 154 -3.48 -14.76 9.23
N ASP A 155 -2.86 -15.17 10.35
CA ASP A 155 -3.50 -15.17 11.66
C ASP A 155 -3.93 -13.76 12.08
N ASP A 156 -3.09 -12.75 11.82
CA ASP A 156 -3.40 -11.35 12.13
C ASP A 156 -4.44 -10.77 11.18
N ALA A 157 -4.42 -11.16 9.91
CA ALA A 157 -5.42 -10.78 8.91
C ALA A 157 -6.82 -11.29 9.28
N GLU A 158 -6.93 -12.56 9.72
CA GLU A 158 -8.20 -13.14 10.18
C GLU A 158 -8.77 -12.41 11.40
N LYS A 159 -7.92 -12.02 12.37
CA LYS A 159 -8.34 -11.20 13.52
C LYS A 159 -8.89 -9.84 13.11
N LEU A 160 -8.48 -9.33 11.95
CA LEU A 160 -8.96 -8.09 11.35
C LEU A 160 -10.15 -8.30 10.40
N GLY A 161 -10.69 -9.52 10.33
CA GLY A 161 -11.89 -9.87 9.54
C GLY A 161 -11.61 -10.15 8.07
N LEU A 162 -10.34 -10.34 7.68
CA LEU A 162 -9.98 -10.73 6.31
C LEU A 162 -10.20 -12.22 6.10
N GLN A 163 -10.66 -12.60 4.91
CA GLN A 163 -10.75 -14.00 4.49
C GLN A 163 -9.36 -14.49 4.10
N VAL A 164 -8.93 -15.59 4.71
CA VAL A 164 -7.63 -16.20 4.44
C VAL A 164 -7.79 -17.71 4.27
N GLU A 165 -7.03 -18.26 3.32
CA GLU A 165 -6.88 -19.69 3.11
C GLU A 165 -5.40 -20.02 3.25
N ARG A 166 -5.07 -20.99 4.11
CA ARG A 166 -3.70 -21.47 4.31
C ARG A 166 -3.55 -22.72 3.47
N LEU A 167 -2.49 -22.74 2.66
CA LEU A 167 -2.24 -23.83 1.72
C LEU A 167 -0.82 -24.34 1.91
N ASP A 168 -0.68 -25.65 1.99
CA ASP A 168 0.60 -26.33 2.00
C ASP A 168 0.98 -26.85 0.60
N ARG A 169 2.02 -27.70 0.53
CA ARG A 169 2.51 -28.26 -0.74
C ARG A 169 1.49 -29.18 -1.43
N ALA A 170 0.57 -29.78 -0.67
CA ALA A 170 -0.51 -30.61 -1.18
C ALA A 170 -1.74 -29.79 -1.60
N GLY A 171 -1.76 -28.48 -1.33
CA GLY A 171 -2.88 -27.61 -1.64
C GLY A 171 -4.04 -27.74 -0.65
N VAL A 172 -3.74 -28.15 0.59
CA VAL A 172 -4.66 -28.20 1.74
C VAL A 172 -4.11 -27.37 2.88
#